data_AF-A0A8J4UKQ3-F1
#
_entry.id   AF-A0A8J4UKQ3-F1
#
_cell.length_a   1.000
_cell.length_b   1.000
_cell.length_c   1.000
_cell.angle_alpha   90.00
_cell.angle_beta   90.00
_cell.angle_gamma   90.00
#
_symmetry.space_group_name_H-M   'P 1'
#
loop_
_entity.id
_entity.type
_entity.pdbx_description
1 polymer ?
#
loop_
_entity_poly.entity_id
_entity_poly.type
_entity_poly.pdbx_seq_one_letter_code
_entity_poly.pdbx_strand_id
1 'polypeptide(L)'
;QLHDFWRLDYWEDDLRRRRRFVRNPFGSTHLDISCKSLEDYGHEEEDVLKGRKTFRGHAVANQSPEAELMLEGEDDTVSLLQDKDMDNLAGPVLMSTPAQLVAPILVARGTLSITTSEIYFEVDEEDPGFKRTDPRVLVYSEGLHGKWMFSEIRAVFARRYLLQNTALEVFMANRTSVMFNFPDQPTVKKVVYSLPRVGVGTSYGLPQARRISLATPRQLFKSSNMTQRWQRREISNFEYLMFLNTIAGRTYNDLNQYPVFPWVLTNYESEELDLTLPGNFRDLSKPIGALNPKRAVFYAERYEAWDDEAPPCHYSTHYSSAASTLHWLIRIEPFTTFFLSSNGNKFHHPNRTFSGITRSWRHCQRDTSDVK
;
A
#
# COMPACT_ATOMS: atom_id res chain seq x y z
N GLN A 1 -28.50 1.63 24.44
CA GLN A 1 -27.68 2.78 23.99
C GLN A 1 -27.46 2.62 22.50
N LEU A 2 -27.80 3.61 21.68
CA LEU A 2 -27.32 3.66 20.30
C LEU A 2 -25.80 3.83 20.39
N HIS A 3 -25.04 2.77 20.09
CA HIS A 3 -23.59 2.87 20.05
C HIS A 3 -23.21 3.68 18.81
N ASP A 4 -22.69 4.89 19.00
CA ASP A 4 -22.09 5.68 17.93
C ASP A 4 -20.73 5.06 17.58
N PHE A 5 -20.67 4.31 16.48
CA PHE A 5 -19.44 3.74 15.97
C PHE A 5 -18.72 4.72 15.04
N TRP A 6 -17.39 4.62 15.00
CA TRP A 6 -16.52 5.42 14.16
C TRP A 6 -15.58 4.52 13.36
N ARG A 7 -15.26 4.93 12.13
CA ARG A 7 -14.27 4.27 11.28
C ARG A 7 -13.26 5.29 10.76
N LEU A 8 -12.08 4.80 10.39
CA LEU A 8 -11.09 5.60 9.70
C LEU A 8 -11.61 5.94 8.30
N ASP A 9 -11.56 7.23 7.96
CA ASP A 9 -11.94 7.70 6.62
C ASP A 9 -10.85 7.37 5.59
N TYR A 10 -11.23 7.34 4.31
CA TYR A 10 -10.32 7.27 3.17
C TYR A 10 -9.63 8.62 2.91
N TRP A 11 -10.21 9.71 3.41
CA TRP A 11 -9.66 11.06 3.31
C TRP A 11 -8.37 11.24 4.12
N GLU A 12 -7.38 11.91 3.53
CA GLU A 12 -6.11 12.30 4.17
C GLU A 12 -5.99 13.83 4.26
N ASP A 13 -5.41 14.31 5.36
CA ASP A 13 -5.05 15.73 5.51
C ASP A 13 -3.90 16.15 4.57
N ASP A 14 -3.67 17.45 4.43
CA ASP A 14 -2.68 17.99 3.49
C ASP A 14 -1.25 17.49 3.73
N LEU A 15 -0.95 17.11 4.98
CA LEU A 15 0.34 16.54 5.38
C LEU A 15 0.38 15.01 5.32
N ARG A 16 -0.76 14.36 5.03
CA ARG A 16 -0.96 12.90 5.05
C ARG A 16 -0.57 12.26 6.39
N ARG A 17 -0.64 13.03 7.47
CA ARG A 17 -0.27 12.62 8.84
C ARG A 17 -1.44 12.03 9.59
N ARG A 18 -2.66 12.52 9.31
CA ARG A 18 -3.85 12.15 10.06
C ARG A 18 -4.98 11.89 9.11
N ARG A 19 -5.58 10.72 9.27
CA ARG A 19 -6.91 10.43 8.76
C ARG A 19 -7.92 10.79 9.82
N ARG A 20 -9.06 11.31 9.39
CA ARG A 20 -10.15 11.65 10.31
C ARG A 20 -11.01 10.42 10.58
N PHE A 21 -11.68 10.45 11.72
CA PHE A 21 -12.75 9.49 12.01
C PHE A 21 -14.07 10.03 11.45
N VAL A 22 -14.84 9.13 10.84
CA VAL A 22 -16.21 9.40 10.38
C VAL A 22 -17.17 8.40 11.01
N ARG A 23 -18.44 8.77 11.13
CA ARG A 23 -19.47 7.87 11.65
C ARG A 23 -19.51 6.59 10.82
N ASN A 24 -19.58 5.46 11.51
CA ASN A 24 -19.64 4.15 10.89
C ASN A 24 -21.08 3.59 11.01
N PRO A 25 -21.90 3.70 9.95
CA PRO A 25 -23.26 3.15 9.97
C PRO A 25 -23.28 1.61 10.03
N PHE A 26 -22.18 0.96 9.69
CA PHE A 26 -22.00 -0.50 9.69
C PHE A 26 -21.14 -0.98 10.87
N GLY A 27 -20.92 -0.11 11.86
CA GLY A 27 -20.07 -0.43 13.01
C GLY A 27 -20.66 -1.56 13.85
N SER A 28 -19.77 -2.40 14.36
CA SER A 28 -20.10 -3.51 15.25
C SER A 28 -19.12 -3.54 16.41
N THR A 29 -19.58 -4.06 17.54
CA THR A 29 -18.72 -4.46 18.66
C THR A 29 -18.04 -5.81 18.44
N HIS A 30 -18.38 -6.52 17.36
CA HIS A 30 -17.90 -7.87 17.03
C HIS A 30 -18.15 -8.89 18.15
N LEU A 31 -19.22 -8.70 18.93
CA LEU A 31 -19.61 -9.60 20.03
C LEU A 31 -20.05 -10.99 19.55
N ASP A 32 -20.40 -11.12 18.27
CA ASP A 32 -20.70 -12.38 17.60
C ASP A 32 -19.43 -13.23 17.35
N ILE A 33 -18.24 -12.64 17.49
CA ILE A 33 -16.96 -13.33 17.36
C ILE A 33 -16.59 -13.96 18.70
N SER A 34 -16.67 -15.28 18.78
CA SER A 34 -16.26 -16.02 19.97
C SER A 34 -14.77 -15.82 20.26
N CYS A 35 -14.48 -15.20 21.41
CA CYS A 35 -13.14 -15.17 21.99
C CYS A 35 -12.91 -16.49 22.74
N LYS A 36 -12.00 -17.32 22.25
CA LYS A 36 -11.53 -18.51 22.98
C LYS A 36 -10.96 -18.08 24.35
N SER A 37 -11.20 -18.88 25.38
CA SER A 37 -10.52 -18.67 26.67
C SER A 37 -9.02 -18.97 26.53
N LEU A 38 -8.19 -18.45 27.44
CA LEU A 38 -6.74 -18.75 27.44
C LEU A 38 -6.45 -20.26 27.55
N GLU A 39 -7.32 -20.99 28.23
CA GLU A 39 -7.24 -22.44 28.42
C GLU A 39 -7.49 -23.21 27.12
N ASP A 40 -8.39 -22.72 26.26
CA ASP A 40 -8.70 -23.31 24.94
C ASP A 40 -7.57 -23.17 23.91
N TYR A 41 -6.57 -22.32 24.18
CA TYR A 41 -5.39 -22.17 23.32
C TYR A 41 -4.26 -23.15 23.68
N GLY A 42 -4.26 -23.73 24.89
CA GLY A 42 -3.18 -24.58 25.41
C GLY A 42 -2.96 -25.88 24.62
N HIS A 43 -3.92 -26.29 23.79
CA HIS A 43 -3.80 -27.48 22.93
C HIS A 43 -3.31 -27.19 21.49
N GLU A 44 -3.20 -25.92 21.08
CA GLU A 44 -2.79 -25.54 19.70
C GLU A 44 -1.31 -25.12 19.60
N GLU A 45 -0.55 -25.06 20.71
CA GLU A 45 0.86 -24.65 20.68
C GLU A 45 1.76 -25.64 19.91
N GLU A 46 1.44 -26.94 19.89
CA GLU A 46 2.24 -27.95 19.16
C GLU A 46 1.99 -27.98 17.65
N ASP A 47 0.78 -27.66 17.18
CA ASP A 47 0.41 -27.77 15.75
C ASP A 47 0.72 -26.52 14.93
N VAL A 48 0.72 -25.33 15.54
CA VAL A 48 0.92 -24.07 14.79
C VAL A 48 2.40 -23.76 14.54
N LEU A 49 3.33 -24.38 15.27
CA LEU A 49 4.76 -24.38 14.94
C LEU A 49 5.04 -25.09 13.59
N LYS A 50 4.16 -26.01 13.17
CA LYS A 50 4.23 -26.70 11.86
C LYS A 50 3.37 -26.06 10.77
N GLY A 51 2.42 -25.19 11.14
CA GLY A 51 1.38 -24.66 10.26
C GLY A 51 1.73 -23.37 9.49
N ARG A 52 2.96 -22.87 9.54
CA ARG A 52 3.40 -21.80 8.62
C ARG A 52 3.48 -22.38 7.21
N LYS A 53 2.36 -22.36 6.48
CA LYS A 53 2.36 -22.52 5.03
C LYS A 53 3.28 -21.44 4.47
N THR A 54 4.49 -21.86 4.11
CA THR A 54 5.40 -21.15 3.22
C THR A 54 4.57 -20.72 2.01
N PHE A 55 4.38 -19.42 1.84
CA PHE A 55 4.02 -18.90 0.52
C PHE A 55 5.21 -19.25 -0.36
N ARG A 56 5.09 -20.33 -1.15
CA ARG A 56 5.97 -20.58 -2.28
C ARG A 56 5.70 -19.49 -3.31
N GLY A 57 6.34 -18.33 -3.12
CA GLY A 57 6.51 -17.36 -4.19
C GLY A 57 7.30 -18.06 -5.29
N HIS A 58 6.66 -18.30 -6.44
CA HIS A 58 7.42 -18.62 -7.63
C HIS A 58 8.34 -17.43 -7.89
N ALA A 59 9.64 -17.69 -7.99
CA ALA A 59 10.60 -16.71 -8.44
C ALA A 59 10.20 -16.29 -9.87
N VAL A 60 9.62 -15.11 -10.01
CA VAL A 60 9.48 -14.49 -11.33
C VAL A 60 10.84 -13.85 -11.62
N ALA A 61 11.62 -14.53 -12.46
CA ALA A 61 12.87 -14.00 -12.98
C ALA A 61 12.57 -12.69 -13.72
N ASN A 62 13.03 -11.58 -13.15
CA ASN A 62 12.91 -10.28 -13.77
C ASN A 62 14.10 -10.09 -14.72
N GLN A 63 13.88 -10.36 -16.00
CA GLN A 63 14.80 -9.96 -17.07
C GLN A 63 14.09 -8.92 -17.95
N SER A 64 14.21 -7.64 -17.58
CA SER A 64 14.07 -6.57 -18.56
C SER A 64 15.36 -5.75 -18.56
N PRO A 65 16.02 -5.56 -19.71
CA PRO A 65 17.14 -4.63 -19.80
C PRO A 65 16.63 -3.21 -19.51
N GLU A 66 17.15 -2.57 -18.46
CA GLU A 66 16.87 -1.18 -18.15
C GLU A 66 17.55 -0.29 -19.20
N ALA A 67 16.80 0.15 -20.21
CA ALA A 67 17.24 1.24 -21.08
C ALA A 67 17.15 2.57 -20.31
N GLU A 68 18.27 3.28 -20.19
CA GLU A 68 18.33 4.65 -19.68
C GLU A 68 17.61 5.60 -20.65
N LEU A 69 16.29 5.74 -20.49
CA LEU A 69 15.54 6.81 -21.14
C LEU A 69 15.75 8.09 -20.34
N MET A 70 16.56 9.00 -20.90
CA MET A 70 16.65 10.37 -20.44
C MET A 70 15.29 11.06 -20.65
N LEU A 71 14.82 11.80 -19.65
CA LEU A 71 13.60 12.62 -19.75
C LEU A 71 13.90 13.93 -20.51
N GLU A 72 14.58 13.85 -21.66
CA GLU A 72 14.82 15.01 -22.51
C GLU A 72 13.59 15.26 -23.39
N GLY A 73 13.14 16.52 -23.38
CA GLY A 73 11.83 16.91 -23.85
C GLY A 73 11.82 17.16 -25.36
N GLU A 74 11.47 16.14 -26.14
CA GLU A 74 11.13 16.32 -27.57
C GLU A 74 9.93 15.48 -28.06
N ASP A 75 9.18 14.81 -27.19
CA ASP A 75 8.03 13.97 -27.62
C ASP A 75 6.66 14.69 -27.48
N ASP A 76 6.61 15.90 -26.90
CA ASP A 76 5.36 16.66 -26.77
C ASP A 76 5.01 17.50 -28.00
N THR A 77 5.94 17.69 -28.96
CA THR A 77 5.69 18.49 -30.17
C THR A 77 4.83 17.77 -31.20
N VAL A 78 4.76 16.43 -31.16
CA VAL A 78 3.93 15.64 -32.09
C VAL A 78 2.47 15.55 -31.64
N SER A 79 2.19 15.77 -30.35
CA SER A 79 0.81 15.72 -29.82
C SER A 79 0.04 17.05 -29.89
N LEU A 80 0.71 18.17 -30.20
CA LEU A 80 0.07 19.49 -30.29
C LEU A 80 -0.74 19.70 -31.59
N LEU A 81 -0.60 18.81 -32.57
CA LEU A 81 -1.25 18.94 -33.88
C LEU A 81 -2.60 18.20 -34.00
N GLN A 82 -3.09 17.56 -32.93
CA GLN A 82 -4.41 16.91 -32.91
C GLN A 82 -5.44 17.58 -31.99
N ASP A 83 -5.11 18.72 -31.37
CA ASP A 83 -5.95 19.36 -30.35
C ASP A 83 -6.90 20.45 -30.91
N LYS A 84 -7.56 20.18 -32.05
CA LYS A 84 -8.80 20.89 -32.43
C LYS A 84 -9.93 19.88 -32.54
N ASP A 85 -11.01 20.15 -31.81
CA ASP A 85 -12.28 19.41 -31.77
C ASP A 85 -12.42 18.38 -30.64
N MET A 86 -12.34 18.82 -29.37
CA MET A 86 -12.98 18.08 -28.27
C MET A 86 -13.55 19.01 -27.20
N ASP A 87 -14.55 19.80 -27.60
CA ASP A 87 -15.54 20.36 -26.68
C ASP A 87 -16.93 19.85 -27.12
N ASN A 88 -17.54 18.98 -26.31
CA ASN A 88 -18.98 18.94 -25.98
C ASN A 88 -19.45 17.56 -25.48
N LEU A 89 -20.21 17.62 -24.37
CA LEU A 89 -21.20 16.67 -23.80
C LEU A 89 -20.82 15.18 -23.65
N ALA A 90 -21.11 14.64 -22.45
CA ALA A 90 -21.10 13.23 -22.05
C ALA A 90 -21.09 12.24 -23.24
N GLY A 91 -19.87 11.88 -23.64
CA GLY A 91 -19.63 11.26 -24.95
C GLY A 91 -19.69 9.73 -24.93
N PRO A 92 -19.66 9.12 -26.13
CA PRO A 92 -19.47 7.67 -26.29
C PRO A 92 -18.19 7.21 -25.58
N VAL A 93 -18.22 5.97 -25.08
CA VAL A 93 -17.04 5.34 -24.44
C VAL A 93 -15.87 5.36 -25.43
N LEU A 94 -14.82 6.11 -25.11
CA LEU A 94 -13.62 6.23 -25.93
C LEU A 94 -12.79 4.95 -25.88
N MET A 95 -12.72 4.34 -24.71
CA MET A 95 -12.07 3.05 -24.53
C MET A 95 -12.68 2.29 -23.36
N SER A 96 -12.64 0.97 -23.47
CA SER A 96 -13.04 0.05 -22.43
C SER A 96 -11.99 -1.06 -22.35
N THR A 97 -11.64 -1.47 -21.13
CA THR A 97 -10.64 -2.51 -20.92
C THR A 97 -10.95 -3.32 -19.65
N PRO A 98 -10.69 -4.64 -19.65
CA PRO A 98 -10.73 -5.42 -18.43
C PRO A 98 -9.74 -4.84 -17.40
N ALA A 99 -10.20 -4.70 -16.17
CA ALA A 99 -9.38 -4.20 -15.08
C ALA A 99 -9.74 -4.91 -13.77
N GLN A 100 -8.87 -4.75 -12.78
CA GLN A 100 -9.13 -5.17 -11.41
C GLN A 100 -9.08 -3.95 -10.52
N LEU A 101 -10.17 -3.67 -9.80
CA LEU A 101 -10.18 -2.70 -8.72
C LEU A 101 -9.38 -3.29 -7.56
N VAL A 102 -8.29 -2.62 -7.17
CA VAL A 102 -7.45 -2.99 -6.04
C VAL A 102 -7.83 -2.10 -4.86
N ALA A 103 -8.45 -2.69 -3.86
CA ALA A 103 -8.86 -2.04 -2.62
C ALA A 103 -8.29 -2.83 -1.42
N PRO A 104 -8.31 -2.26 -0.20
CA PRO A 104 -7.83 -2.97 0.98
C PRO A 104 -8.53 -4.32 1.13
N ILE A 105 -7.76 -5.41 1.03
CA ILE A 105 -8.22 -6.82 1.23
C ILE A 105 -9.14 -7.34 0.13
N LEU A 106 -9.48 -6.52 -0.87
CA LEU A 106 -10.33 -6.88 -2.00
C LEU A 106 -9.65 -6.61 -3.34
N VAL A 107 -9.72 -7.57 -4.24
CA VAL A 107 -9.35 -7.38 -5.65
C VAL A 107 -10.52 -7.85 -6.50
N ALA A 108 -11.30 -6.89 -7.01
CA ALA A 108 -12.53 -7.15 -7.74
C ALA A 108 -12.29 -7.00 -9.25
N ARG A 109 -12.66 -8.01 -10.04
CA ARG A 109 -12.56 -7.96 -11.51
C ARG A 109 -13.74 -7.19 -12.08
N GLY A 110 -13.51 -6.49 -13.18
CA GLY A 110 -14.55 -5.73 -13.84
C GLY A 110 -14.03 -5.05 -15.09
N THR A 111 -14.75 -4.04 -15.52
CA THR A 111 -14.43 -3.29 -16.74
C THR A 111 -14.24 -1.81 -16.40
N LEU A 112 -13.07 -1.27 -16.74
CA LEU A 112 -12.82 0.17 -16.69
C LEU A 112 -13.19 0.78 -18.04
N SER A 113 -14.06 1.79 -18.01
CA SER A 113 -14.48 2.53 -19.19
C SER A 113 -14.11 4.01 -19.05
N ILE A 114 -13.67 4.61 -20.15
CA ILE A 114 -13.22 5.99 -20.20
C ILE A 114 -14.03 6.72 -21.27
N THR A 115 -14.63 7.84 -20.89
CA THR A 115 -15.37 8.73 -21.80
C THR A 115 -14.55 9.98 -22.08
N THR A 116 -15.18 10.99 -22.68
CA THR A 116 -14.57 12.31 -22.91
C THR A 116 -14.37 13.14 -21.64
N SER A 117 -15.03 12.77 -20.54
CA SER A 117 -15.10 13.62 -19.33
C SER A 117 -14.99 12.88 -18.00
N GLU A 118 -15.06 11.55 -18.00
CA GLU A 118 -15.00 10.74 -16.78
C GLU A 118 -14.40 9.36 -17.04
N ILE A 119 -13.92 8.73 -15.96
CA ILE A 119 -13.70 7.29 -15.90
C ILE A 119 -14.75 6.65 -15.00
N TYR A 120 -15.18 5.44 -15.33
CA TYR A 120 -16.01 4.64 -14.44
C TYR A 120 -15.63 3.18 -14.50
N PHE A 121 -15.85 2.48 -13.38
CA PHE A 121 -15.55 1.07 -13.24
C PHE A 121 -16.82 0.35 -12.82
N GLU A 122 -17.10 -0.78 -13.48
CA GLU A 122 -18.19 -1.68 -13.12
C GLU A 122 -17.60 -3.04 -12.78
N VAL A 123 -17.83 -3.48 -11.54
CA VAL A 123 -17.45 -4.82 -11.08
C VAL A 123 -18.27 -5.90 -11.82
N ASP A 124 -17.62 -7.01 -12.13
CA ASP A 124 -18.30 -8.21 -12.59
C ASP A 124 -18.89 -8.96 -11.39
N GLU A 125 -20.17 -8.69 -11.10
CA GLU A 125 -20.91 -9.35 -10.01
C GLU A 125 -21.06 -10.86 -10.21
N GLU A 126 -20.94 -11.33 -11.46
CA GLU A 126 -21.02 -12.74 -11.80
C GLU A 126 -19.71 -13.49 -11.56
N ASP A 127 -18.59 -12.79 -11.35
CA ASP A 127 -17.28 -13.39 -11.08
C ASP A 127 -17.32 -14.26 -9.81
N PRO A 128 -16.88 -15.54 -9.89
CA PRO A 128 -16.88 -16.44 -8.73
C PRO A 128 -16.00 -15.96 -7.57
N GLY A 129 -14.98 -15.14 -7.82
CA GLY A 129 -14.16 -14.50 -6.80
C GLY A 129 -14.96 -13.44 -6.05
N PHE A 130 -15.71 -12.60 -6.77
CA PHE A 130 -16.57 -11.58 -6.18
C PHE A 130 -17.67 -12.21 -5.32
N LYS A 131 -18.39 -13.21 -5.83
CA LYS A 131 -19.45 -13.93 -5.08
C LYS A 131 -18.99 -14.63 -3.80
N ARG A 132 -17.71 -14.98 -3.70
CA ARG A 132 -17.12 -15.60 -2.49
C ARG A 132 -16.66 -14.57 -1.45
N THR A 133 -16.63 -13.29 -1.79
CA THR A 133 -16.16 -12.24 -0.90
C THR A 133 -17.14 -12.04 0.25
N ASP A 134 -16.63 -11.86 1.47
CA ASP A 134 -17.46 -11.58 2.63
C ASP A 134 -18.21 -10.24 2.44
N PRO A 135 -19.56 -10.23 2.53
CA PRO A 135 -20.35 -9.00 2.40
C PRO A 135 -19.96 -7.90 3.38
N ARG A 136 -19.41 -8.25 4.55
CA ARG A 136 -18.92 -7.29 5.56
C ARG A 136 -17.69 -6.53 5.09
N VAL A 137 -16.90 -7.08 4.15
CA VAL A 137 -15.77 -6.38 3.52
C VAL A 137 -16.28 -5.47 2.40
N LEU A 138 -17.30 -5.90 1.65
CA LEU A 138 -17.86 -5.16 0.52
C LEU A 138 -18.45 -3.81 0.94
N VAL A 139 -19.09 -3.71 2.11
CA VAL A 139 -19.62 -2.43 2.65
C VAL A 139 -18.54 -1.37 2.90
N TYR A 140 -17.29 -1.78 3.07
CA TYR A 140 -16.16 -0.86 3.20
C TYR A 140 -15.41 -0.66 1.89
N SER A 141 -15.77 -1.34 0.81
CA SER A 141 -15.08 -1.26 -0.47
C SER A 141 -15.69 -0.16 -1.34
N GLU A 142 -14.94 0.93 -1.52
CA GLU A 142 -15.36 2.04 -2.38
C GLU A 142 -14.96 1.78 -3.84
N GLY A 143 -15.79 2.21 -4.80
CA GLY A 143 -15.45 2.19 -6.22
C GLY A 143 -15.87 0.94 -7.01
N LEU A 144 -16.63 0.00 -6.42
CA LEU A 144 -17.17 -1.17 -7.12
C LEU A 144 -18.01 -0.81 -8.36
N HIS A 145 -18.76 0.28 -8.26
CA HIS A 145 -19.50 0.93 -9.36
C HIS A 145 -19.14 2.42 -9.40
N GLY A 146 -17.84 2.71 -9.30
CA GLY A 146 -17.33 4.07 -9.11
C GLY A 146 -17.34 4.88 -10.39
N LYS A 147 -17.62 6.19 -10.27
CA LYS A 147 -17.48 7.18 -11.33
C LYS A 147 -16.61 8.32 -10.84
N TRP A 148 -15.68 8.76 -11.68
CA TRP A 148 -14.73 9.81 -11.35
C TRP A 148 -14.56 10.78 -12.52
N MET A 149 -14.90 12.04 -12.27
CA MET A 149 -14.83 13.11 -13.27
C MET A 149 -13.38 13.52 -13.54
N PHE A 150 -13.04 13.79 -14.80
CA PHE A 150 -11.71 14.25 -15.21
C PHE A 150 -11.31 15.56 -14.52
N SER A 151 -12.27 16.45 -14.29
CA SER A 151 -12.08 17.72 -13.58
C SER A 151 -11.62 17.54 -12.13
N GLU A 152 -11.87 16.37 -11.54
CA GLU A 152 -11.49 16.04 -10.17
C GLU A 152 -10.15 15.32 -10.09
N ILE A 153 -9.61 14.78 -11.19
CA ILE A 153 -8.34 14.07 -11.19
C ILE A 153 -7.19 15.07 -10.97
N ARG A 154 -6.33 14.80 -9.97
CA ARG A 154 -5.20 15.66 -9.59
C ARG A 154 -3.84 15.05 -9.84
N ALA A 155 -3.73 13.73 -9.80
CA ALA A 155 -2.50 13.02 -10.12
C ALA A 155 -2.81 11.60 -10.59
N VAL A 156 -1.97 11.10 -11.48
CA VAL A 156 -2.05 9.75 -12.03
C VAL A 156 -0.65 9.16 -11.94
N PHE A 157 -0.53 7.99 -11.33
CA PHE A 157 0.73 7.29 -11.20
C PHE A 157 0.65 5.86 -11.73
N ALA A 158 1.63 5.47 -12.54
CA ALA A 158 1.92 4.06 -12.77
C ALA A 158 2.30 3.37 -11.45
N ARG A 159 1.80 2.15 -11.28
CA ARG A 159 1.99 1.32 -10.09
C ARG A 159 2.36 -0.10 -10.48
N ARG A 160 2.90 -0.80 -9.50
CA ARG A 160 3.07 -2.25 -9.56
C ARG A 160 1.94 -2.93 -8.83
N TYR A 161 1.52 -4.08 -9.32
CA TYR A 161 0.65 -5.02 -8.61
C TYR A 161 1.27 -6.40 -8.71
N LEU A 162 1.46 -7.07 -7.57
CA LEU A 162 2.22 -8.33 -7.50
C LEU A 162 3.59 -8.23 -8.20
N LEU A 163 4.27 -7.10 -8.01
CA LEU A 163 5.55 -6.72 -8.63
C LEU A 163 5.52 -6.51 -10.16
N GLN A 164 4.37 -6.69 -10.83
CA GLN A 164 4.20 -6.44 -12.26
C GLN A 164 3.86 -4.97 -12.52
N ASN A 165 4.47 -4.34 -13.52
CA ASN A 165 4.23 -2.92 -13.87
C ASN A 165 2.96 -2.74 -14.71
N THR A 166 1.84 -3.21 -14.18
CA THR A 166 0.54 -3.33 -14.87
C THR A 166 -0.57 -2.58 -14.15
N ALA A 167 -0.26 -1.76 -13.14
CA ALA A 167 -1.26 -1.04 -12.36
C ALA A 167 -1.16 0.47 -12.52
N LEU A 168 -2.23 1.16 -12.13
CA LEU A 168 -2.38 2.60 -12.14
C LEU A 168 -3.12 3.04 -10.88
N GLU A 169 -2.73 4.17 -10.31
CA GLU A 169 -3.45 4.82 -9.22
C GLU A 169 -3.79 6.26 -9.58
N VAL A 170 -5.06 6.60 -9.39
CA VAL A 170 -5.64 7.91 -9.72
C VAL A 170 -6.03 8.61 -8.42
N PHE A 171 -5.50 9.82 -8.22
CA PHE A 171 -5.76 10.65 -7.04
C PHE A 171 -6.71 11.78 -7.40
N MET A 172 -7.72 11.97 -6.55
CA MET A 172 -8.82 12.89 -6.76
C MET A 172 -8.67 14.18 -5.95
N ALA A 173 -9.45 15.21 -6.28
CA ALA A 173 -9.44 16.51 -5.62
C ALA A 173 -9.85 16.43 -4.14
N ASN A 174 -10.76 15.51 -3.82
CA ASN A 174 -11.21 15.22 -2.47
C ASN A 174 -10.21 14.37 -1.66
N ARG A 175 -8.96 14.21 -2.12
CA ARG A 175 -7.88 13.44 -1.46
C ARG A 175 -8.09 11.92 -1.39
N THR A 176 -9.16 11.40 -1.99
CA THR A 176 -9.27 9.94 -2.16
C THR A 176 -8.45 9.50 -3.36
N SER A 177 -8.23 8.18 -3.44
CA SER A 177 -7.50 7.57 -4.56
C SER A 177 -8.12 6.22 -4.89
N VAL A 178 -8.12 5.87 -6.17
CA VAL A 178 -8.54 4.56 -6.66
C VAL A 178 -7.39 3.90 -7.41
N MET A 179 -7.19 2.61 -7.18
CA MET A 179 -6.13 1.83 -7.82
C MET A 179 -6.74 0.74 -8.70
N PHE A 180 -6.22 0.63 -9.91
CA PHE A 180 -6.59 -0.40 -10.88
C PHE A 180 -5.36 -1.21 -11.31
N ASN A 181 -5.52 -2.51 -11.45
CA ASN A 181 -4.59 -3.38 -12.16
C ASN A 181 -5.16 -3.76 -13.53
N PHE A 182 -4.29 -3.85 -14.54
CA PHE A 182 -4.62 -4.16 -15.92
C PHE A 182 -3.93 -5.45 -16.37
N PRO A 183 -4.30 -6.02 -17.52
CA PRO A 183 -3.69 -7.24 -18.04
C PRO A 183 -2.20 -7.08 -18.37
N ASP A 184 -1.79 -5.91 -18.86
CA ASP A 184 -0.43 -5.67 -19.34
C ASP A 184 -0.02 -4.19 -19.32
N GLN A 185 1.28 -3.94 -19.47
CA GLN A 185 1.86 -2.59 -19.47
C GLN A 185 1.42 -1.72 -20.68
N PRO A 186 1.28 -2.25 -21.92
CA PRO A 186 0.70 -1.51 -23.03
C PRO A 186 -0.70 -0.96 -22.74
N THR A 187 -1.53 -1.71 -22.02
CA THR A 187 -2.86 -1.28 -21.60
C THR A 187 -2.78 -0.11 -20.61
N VAL A 188 -1.89 -0.18 -19.62
CA VAL A 188 -1.61 0.96 -18.71
C VAL A 188 -1.23 2.21 -19.52
N LYS A 189 -0.35 2.06 -20.51
CA LYS A 189 0.04 3.17 -21.39
C LYS A 189 -1.19 3.76 -22.08
N LYS A 190 -2.00 2.95 -22.77
CA LYS A 190 -3.23 3.39 -23.44
C LYS A 190 -4.17 4.14 -22.50
N VAL A 191 -4.41 3.60 -21.30
CA VAL A 191 -5.26 4.22 -20.27
C VAL A 191 -4.72 5.61 -19.90
N VAL A 192 -3.42 5.74 -19.61
CA VAL A 192 -2.81 7.05 -19.27
C VAL A 192 -2.93 8.06 -20.40
N TYR A 193 -2.82 7.64 -21.66
CA TYR A 193 -2.99 8.55 -22.80
C TYR A 193 -4.42 9.06 -22.98
N SER A 194 -5.41 8.30 -22.50
CA SER A 194 -6.82 8.71 -22.49
C SER A 194 -7.22 9.52 -21.26
N LEU A 195 -6.35 9.63 -20.25
CA LEU A 195 -6.59 10.44 -19.05
C LEU A 195 -6.12 11.90 -19.22
N PRO A 196 -6.61 12.82 -18.36
CA PRO A 196 -6.13 14.20 -18.29
C PRO A 196 -4.61 14.29 -18.08
N ARG A 197 -3.99 15.32 -18.66
CA ARG A 197 -2.53 15.57 -18.57
C ARG A 197 -2.14 16.15 -17.20
N VAL A 198 -2.39 15.42 -16.12
CA VAL A 198 -2.11 15.88 -14.74
C VAL A 198 -0.74 15.47 -14.22
N GLY A 199 -0.07 14.52 -14.89
CA GLY A 199 1.19 13.94 -14.41
C GLY A 199 1.04 13.31 -13.03
N VAL A 200 2.05 13.47 -12.19
CA VAL A 200 2.05 13.01 -10.79
C VAL A 200 1.61 14.10 -9.80
N GLY A 201 0.84 15.08 -10.28
CA GLY A 201 0.41 16.25 -9.52
C GLY A 201 1.48 17.34 -9.43
N THR A 202 1.15 18.43 -8.73
CA THR A 202 1.98 19.64 -8.65
C THR A 202 2.95 19.65 -7.47
N SER A 203 2.72 18.83 -6.45
CA SER A 203 3.43 18.89 -5.18
C SER A 203 4.91 18.48 -5.24
N TYR A 204 5.31 17.73 -6.28
CA TYR A 204 6.66 17.13 -6.36
C TYR A 204 7.64 17.91 -7.24
N GLY A 205 7.25 19.10 -7.71
CA GLY A 205 8.09 19.94 -8.57
C GLY A 205 8.38 19.30 -9.94
N LEU A 206 7.46 18.47 -10.44
CA LEU A 206 7.57 17.78 -11.72
C LEU A 206 6.55 18.35 -12.73
N PRO A 207 6.84 18.32 -14.04
CA PRO A 207 5.89 18.73 -15.06
C PRO A 207 4.60 17.90 -15.05
N GLN A 208 3.45 18.53 -15.30
CA GLN A 208 2.17 17.85 -15.45
C GLN A 208 2.03 17.29 -16.86
N ALA A 209 2.70 16.17 -17.12
CA ALA A 209 2.67 15.49 -18.41
C ALA A 209 2.41 13.99 -18.25
N ARG A 210 1.73 13.37 -19.23
CA ARG A 210 1.43 11.93 -19.26
C ARG A 210 2.69 11.07 -19.16
N ARG A 211 3.81 11.51 -19.76
CA ARG A 211 5.10 10.83 -19.62
C ARG A 211 5.58 10.74 -18.17
N ILE A 212 5.25 11.73 -17.34
CA ILE A 212 5.63 11.74 -15.91
C ILE A 212 4.76 10.75 -15.12
N SER A 213 3.49 10.57 -15.49
CA SER A 213 2.65 9.50 -14.92
C SER A 213 3.18 8.10 -15.20
N LEU A 214 3.87 7.90 -16.32
CA LEU A 214 4.49 6.64 -16.73
C LEU A 214 5.97 6.51 -16.30
N ALA A 215 6.54 7.53 -15.67
CA ALA A 215 7.94 7.54 -15.29
C ALA A 215 8.24 6.50 -14.20
N THR A 216 9.43 5.92 -14.25
CA THR A 216 9.87 4.95 -13.23
C THR A 216 10.11 5.66 -11.89
N PRO A 217 10.03 4.93 -10.75
CA PRO A 217 10.36 5.50 -9.44
C PRO A 217 11.72 6.22 -9.40
N ARG A 218 12.74 5.67 -10.08
CA ARG A 218 14.08 6.24 -10.16
C ARG A 218 14.11 7.56 -10.93
N GLN A 219 13.37 7.65 -12.03
CA GLN A 219 13.22 8.88 -12.81
C GLN A 219 12.48 9.97 -12.01
N LEU A 220 11.40 9.60 -11.31
CA LEU A 220 10.65 10.52 -10.44
C LEU A 220 11.52 11.04 -9.30
N PHE A 221 12.30 10.17 -8.65
CA PHE A 221 13.23 10.57 -7.60
C PHE A 221 14.30 11.55 -8.10
N LYS A 222 14.96 11.23 -9.22
CA LYS A 222 16.05 12.04 -9.77
C LYS A 222 15.58 13.43 -10.23
N SER A 223 14.37 13.52 -10.78
CA SER A 223 13.87 14.74 -11.43
C SER A 223 13.06 15.64 -10.48
N SER A 224 12.64 15.13 -9.32
CA SER A 224 11.88 15.89 -8.33
C SER A 224 12.78 16.81 -7.51
N ASN A 225 12.26 17.96 -7.09
CA ASN A 225 12.95 18.89 -6.19
C ASN A 225 12.76 18.55 -4.69
N MET A 226 12.02 17.49 -4.36
CA MET A 226 11.63 17.18 -2.98
C MET A 226 12.82 16.91 -2.05
N THR A 227 13.91 16.30 -2.56
CA THR A 227 15.13 16.06 -1.78
C THR A 227 15.78 17.37 -1.35
N GLN A 228 15.88 18.35 -2.25
CA GLN A 228 16.44 19.66 -1.95
C GLN A 228 15.56 20.42 -0.96
N ARG A 229 14.22 20.36 -1.13
CA ARG A 229 13.26 20.97 -0.19
C ARG A 229 13.40 20.38 1.21
N TRP A 230 13.56 19.06 1.32
CA TRP A 230 13.80 18.38 2.60
C TRP A 230 15.12 18.79 3.24
N GLN A 231 16.22 18.84 2.48
CA GLN A 231 17.52 19.29 2.97
C GLN A 231 17.49 20.75 3.46
N ARG A 232 16.70 21.61 2.80
CA ARG A 232 16.44 23.00 3.21
C ARG A 232 15.43 23.14 4.36
N ARG A 233 14.89 22.03 4.86
CA ARG A 233 13.86 21.97 5.91
C ARG A 233 12.54 22.66 5.52
N GLU A 234 12.27 22.79 4.23
CA GLU A 234 10.98 23.29 3.71
C GLU A 234 9.87 22.23 3.85
N ILE A 235 10.25 20.96 3.95
CA ILE A 235 9.36 19.84 4.26
C ILE A 235 9.98 18.99 5.38
N SER A 236 9.14 18.38 6.20
CA SER A 236 9.55 17.54 7.33
C SER A 236 10.04 16.15 6.90
N ASN A 237 10.70 15.44 7.82
CA ASN A 237 11.07 14.03 7.64
C ASN A 237 9.85 13.16 7.30
N PHE A 238 8.70 13.43 7.92
CA PHE A 238 7.47 12.69 7.65
C PHE A 238 7.02 12.87 6.20
N GLU A 239 6.93 14.11 5.74
CA GLU A 239 6.50 14.43 4.36
C GLU A 239 7.47 13.85 3.33
N TYR A 240 8.77 13.93 3.60
CA TYR A 240 9.78 13.36 2.73
C TYR A 240 9.68 11.83 2.66
N LEU A 241 9.49 11.14 3.80
CA LEU A 241 9.26 9.69 3.82
C LEU A 241 7.96 9.30 3.10
N MET A 242 6.89 10.10 3.24
CA MET A 242 5.65 9.89 2.47
C MET A 242 5.87 10.05 0.97
N PHE A 243 6.62 11.07 0.56
CA PHE A 243 7.03 11.25 -0.84
C PHE A 243 7.78 10.02 -1.36
N LEU A 244 8.81 9.57 -0.66
CA LEU A 244 9.61 8.40 -1.04
C LEU A 244 8.73 7.14 -1.17
N ASN A 245 7.84 6.91 -0.20
CA ASN A 245 6.88 5.81 -0.26
C ASN A 245 6.00 5.90 -1.52
N THR A 246 5.41 7.06 -1.80
CA THR A 246 4.51 7.24 -2.94
C THR A 246 5.21 7.07 -4.28
N ILE A 247 6.41 7.64 -4.49
CA ILE A 247 7.14 7.43 -5.75
C ILE A 247 7.68 6.00 -5.89
N ALA A 248 7.94 5.31 -4.77
CA ALA A 248 8.27 3.89 -4.77
C ALA A 248 7.07 2.98 -5.07
N GLY A 249 5.88 3.54 -5.30
CA GLY A 249 4.65 2.82 -5.62
C GLY A 249 3.91 2.27 -4.40
N ARG A 250 4.28 2.71 -3.18
CA ARG A 250 3.55 2.34 -1.96
C ARG A 250 2.22 3.10 -1.90
N THR A 251 1.18 2.40 -1.47
CA THR A 251 -0.20 2.89 -1.47
C THR A 251 -0.98 2.31 -0.29
N TYR A 252 -2.05 3.00 0.08
CA TYR A 252 -3.02 2.52 1.05
C TYR A 252 -4.07 1.58 0.46
N ASN A 253 -4.21 1.55 -0.86
CA ASN A 253 -5.17 0.69 -1.57
C ASN A 253 -4.72 -0.79 -1.59
N ASP A 254 -3.40 -1.04 -1.69
CA ASP A 254 -2.83 -2.39 -1.60
C ASP A 254 -2.04 -2.53 -0.28
N LEU A 255 -2.60 -3.29 0.67
CA LEU A 255 -1.96 -3.50 1.98
C LEU A 255 -0.64 -4.28 1.89
N ASN A 256 -0.37 -5.01 0.81
CA ASN A 256 0.94 -5.64 0.59
C ASN A 256 2.02 -4.61 0.23
N GLN A 257 1.61 -3.44 -0.24
CA GLN A 257 2.46 -2.32 -0.63
C GLN A 257 2.23 -1.10 0.26
N TYR A 258 1.84 -1.32 1.52
CA TYR A 258 1.59 -0.25 2.48
C TYR A 258 2.83 0.64 2.71
N PRO A 259 2.67 1.95 2.97
CA PRO A 259 3.79 2.83 3.29
C PRO A 259 4.61 2.34 4.48
N VAL A 260 5.93 2.49 4.39
CA VAL A 260 6.91 2.01 5.36
C VAL A 260 7.59 3.17 6.06
N PHE A 261 7.63 3.11 7.39
CA PHE A 261 8.33 4.05 8.26
C PHE A 261 9.30 3.31 9.16
N PRO A 262 10.48 3.89 9.46
CA PRO A 262 11.42 3.26 10.37
C PRO A 262 10.93 3.37 11.81
N TRP A 263 11.23 2.35 12.62
CA TRP A 263 11.33 2.52 14.06
C TRP A 263 12.38 3.60 14.37
N VAL A 264 12.04 4.58 15.19
CA VAL A 264 12.96 5.68 15.55
C VAL A 264 13.45 5.53 16.98
N LEU A 265 12.54 5.25 17.92
CA LEU A 265 12.87 5.10 19.33
C LEU A 265 13.19 3.64 19.66
N THR A 266 14.05 3.44 20.66
CA THR A 266 14.45 2.11 21.17
C THR A 266 13.98 1.88 22.61
N ASN A 267 13.74 2.96 23.35
CA ASN A 267 13.33 2.93 24.75
C ASN A 267 11.82 3.11 24.86
N TYR A 268 11.14 2.07 25.35
CA TYR A 268 9.70 2.03 25.60
C TYR A 268 9.40 1.53 27.02
N GLU A 269 10.36 1.69 27.93
CA GLU A 269 10.29 1.17 29.30
C GLU A 269 10.42 2.29 30.34
N SER A 270 11.23 3.30 30.05
CA SER A 270 11.38 4.47 30.94
C SER A 270 10.11 5.31 31.00
N GLU A 271 9.79 5.82 32.18
CA GLU A 271 8.67 6.75 32.39
C GLU A 271 8.90 8.09 31.69
N GLU A 272 10.15 8.56 31.66
CA GLU A 272 10.59 9.74 30.94
C GLU A 272 11.51 9.37 29.77
N LEU A 273 11.31 10.04 28.63
CA LEU A 273 12.07 9.83 27.41
C LEU A 273 12.87 11.09 27.05
N ASP A 274 14.16 11.07 27.36
CA ASP A 274 15.09 12.14 26.98
C ASP A 274 15.48 12.03 25.49
N LEU A 275 15.01 12.98 24.69
CA LEU A 275 15.29 13.06 23.25
C LEU A 275 16.68 13.61 22.91
N THR A 276 17.49 13.97 23.91
CA THR A 276 18.89 14.36 23.73
C THR A 276 19.85 13.18 23.86
N LEU A 277 19.42 12.08 24.49
CA LEU A 277 20.23 10.87 24.67
C LEU A 277 20.28 10.04 23.38
N PRO A 278 21.46 9.87 22.74
CA PRO A 278 21.58 9.09 21.51
C PRO A 278 21.14 7.62 21.67
N GLY A 279 21.28 7.05 22.88
CA GLY A 279 20.89 5.67 23.18
C GLY A 279 19.38 5.40 23.08
N ASN A 280 18.53 6.44 23.11
CA ASN A 280 17.09 6.32 22.93
C ASN A 280 16.68 6.21 21.46
N PHE A 281 17.63 6.40 20.52
CA PHE A 281 17.37 6.36 19.09
C PHE A 281 17.96 5.10 18.46
N ARG A 282 17.23 4.59 17.49
CA ARG A 282 17.62 3.44 16.69
C ARG A 282 18.73 3.85 15.73
N ASP A 283 19.72 3.00 15.55
CA ASP A 283 20.67 3.08 14.45
C ASP A 283 19.92 2.92 13.10
N LEU A 284 19.71 4.05 12.41
CA LEU A 284 19.01 4.11 11.12
C LEU A 284 19.86 3.62 9.94
N SER A 285 21.17 3.37 10.15
CA SER A 285 22.05 2.81 9.12
C SER A 285 21.86 1.30 8.92
N LYS A 286 21.19 0.63 9.87
CA LYS A 286 21.05 -0.83 9.90
C LYS A 286 19.59 -1.28 9.75
N PRO A 287 19.32 -2.43 9.11
CA PRO A 287 18.00 -3.08 9.11
C PRO A 287 17.65 -3.65 10.50
N ILE A 288 16.36 -3.94 10.74
CA ILE A 288 15.87 -4.46 12.04
C ILE A 288 16.66 -5.70 12.48
N GLY A 289 16.86 -6.65 11.55
CA GLY A 289 17.55 -7.90 11.79
C GLY A 289 18.98 -7.74 12.32
N ALA A 290 19.66 -6.64 11.95
CA ALA A 290 21.05 -6.36 12.29
C ALA A 290 21.25 -5.54 13.57
N LEU A 291 20.18 -5.11 14.25
CA LEU A 291 20.29 -4.31 15.47
C LEU A 291 20.77 -5.14 16.67
N ASN A 292 20.27 -6.36 16.82
CA ASN A 292 20.69 -7.28 17.86
C ASN A 292 21.88 -8.11 17.36
N PRO A 293 23.09 -7.96 17.94
CA PRO A 293 24.29 -8.63 17.43
C PRO A 293 24.17 -10.16 17.40
N LYS A 294 23.52 -10.77 18.41
CA LYS A 294 23.32 -12.23 18.45
C LYS A 294 22.46 -12.71 17.28
N ARG A 295 21.44 -11.93 16.93
CA ARG A 295 20.54 -12.24 15.81
C ARG A 295 21.18 -11.94 14.45
N ALA A 296 22.01 -10.90 14.38
CA ALA A 296 22.78 -10.58 13.18
C ALA A 296 23.71 -11.73 12.79
N VAL A 297 24.41 -12.33 13.76
CA VAL A 297 25.25 -13.53 13.55
C VAL A 297 24.42 -14.69 13.02
N PHE A 298 23.28 -15.00 13.65
CA PHE A 298 22.36 -16.05 13.17
C PHE A 298 21.93 -15.85 11.70
N TYR A 299 21.61 -14.61 11.30
CA TYR A 299 21.23 -14.34 9.91
C TYR A 299 22.41 -14.43 8.94
N ALA A 300 23.62 -14.04 9.36
CA ALA A 300 24.82 -14.18 8.54
C ALA A 300 25.17 -15.66 8.32
N GLU A 301 25.19 -16.47 9.39
CA GLU A 301 25.44 -17.91 9.31
C GLU A 301 24.39 -18.60 8.41
N ARG A 302 23.11 -18.24 8.54
CA ARG A 302 22.05 -18.76 7.67
C ARG A 302 22.26 -18.40 6.20
N TYR A 303 22.75 -17.19 5.92
CA TYR A 303 23.01 -16.72 4.56
C TYR A 303 24.22 -17.45 3.95
N GLU A 304 25.26 -17.67 4.73
CA GLU A 304 26.49 -18.36 4.29
C GLU A 304 26.28 -19.87 4.10
N ALA A 305 25.50 -20.50 4.98
CA ALA A 305 25.18 -21.93 4.92
C ALA A 305 24.02 -22.25 3.97
N TRP A 306 23.69 -21.35 3.04
CA TRP A 306 22.54 -21.49 2.16
C TRP A 306 22.81 -22.50 1.03
N ASP A 307 22.06 -23.60 1.03
CA ASP A 307 22.19 -24.71 0.06
C ASP A 307 20.90 -24.93 -0.76
N ASP A 308 19.96 -23.98 -0.72
CA ASP A 308 18.72 -24.07 -1.50
C ASP A 308 18.93 -23.55 -2.95
N GLU A 309 18.13 -24.03 -3.90
CA GLU A 309 18.12 -23.56 -5.30
C GLU A 309 17.76 -22.06 -5.45
N ALA A 310 17.11 -21.47 -4.45
CA ALA A 310 16.74 -20.07 -4.43
C ALA A 310 17.94 -19.17 -4.06
N PRO A 311 17.96 -17.88 -4.48
CA PRO A 311 19.01 -16.95 -4.06
C PRO A 311 19.12 -16.86 -2.53
N PRO A 312 20.35 -16.77 -1.98
CA PRO A 312 20.55 -16.69 -0.54
C PRO A 312 19.90 -15.42 0.02
N CYS A 313 19.28 -15.54 1.21
CA CYS A 313 18.65 -14.41 1.87
C CYS A 313 18.85 -14.42 3.38
N HIS A 314 18.99 -13.23 3.96
CA HIS A 314 19.13 -13.07 5.40
C HIS A 314 17.79 -13.28 6.12
N TYR A 315 16.69 -12.81 5.53
CA TYR A 315 15.37 -12.80 6.15
C TYR A 315 14.37 -13.56 5.28
N SER A 316 13.73 -14.58 5.85
CA SER A 316 12.58 -15.28 5.24
C SER A 316 11.25 -14.55 5.46
N THR A 317 11.28 -13.43 6.19
CA THR A 317 10.12 -12.58 6.49
C THR A 317 10.41 -11.16 6.05
N HIS A 318 9.35 -10.39 5.78
CA HIS A 318 9.45 -9.05 5.20
C HIS A 318 8.98 -7.99 6.19
N TYR A 319 9.58 -6.79 6.12
CA TYR A 319 9.28 -5.70 7.04
C TYR A 319 7.89 -5.07 6.81
N SER A 320 7.32 -5.26 5.62
CA SER A 320 6.00 -4.75 5.23
C SER A 320 5.17 -5.87 4.64
N SER A 321 4.00 -6.13 5.20
CA SER A 321 3.03 -7.10 4.69
C SER A 321 1.61 -6.67 5.04
N ALA A 322 0.61 -7.15 4.30
CA ALA A 322 -0.79 -6.90 4.64
C ALA A 322 -1.12 -7.36 6.07
N ALA A 323 -0.59 -8.52 6.48
CA ALA A 323 -0.76 -9.04 7.83
C ALA A 323 -0.18 -8.10 8.91
N SER A 324 1.00 -7.52 8.65
CA SER A 324 1.60 -6.53 9.56
C SER A 324 0.72 -5.28 9.69
N THR A 325 0.19 -4.76 8.59
CA THR A 325 -0.70 -3.59 8.60
C THR A 325 -1.99 -3.87 9.38
N LEU A 326 -2.64 -5.00 9.12
CA LEU A 326 -3.83 -5.42 9.86
C LEU A 326 -3.54 -5.63 11.35
N HIS A 327 -2.38 -6.20 11.68
CA HIS A 327 -1.94 -6.38 13.06
C HIS A 327 -1.82 -5.04 13.80
N TRP A 328 -1.20 -4.03 13.17
CA TRP A 328 -1.05 -2.69 13.78
C TRP A 328 -2.38 -1.96 13.96
N LEU A 329 -3.29 -2.09 13.00
CA LEU A 329 -4.54 -1.32 12.94
C LEU A 329 -5.76 -2.10 13.46
N ILE A 330 -5.55 -3.26 14.09
CA ILE A 330 -6.60 -4.18 14.54
C ILE A 330 -7.71 -3.55 15.40
N ARG A 331 -7.44 -2.42 16.06
CA ARG A 331 -8.38 -1.71 16.95
C ARG A 331 -9.19 -0.62 16.23
N ILE A 332 -9.04 -0.49 14.92
CA ILE A 332 -9.63 0.59 14.11
C ILE A 332 -10.41 -0.02 12.95
N GLU A 333 -11.69 0.33 12.81
CA GLU A 333 -12.44 -0.03 11.60
C GLU A 333 -11.99 0.81 10.39
N PRO A 334 -11.94 0.23 9.17
CA PRO A 334 -12.41 -1.10 8.78
C PRO A 334 -11.40 -2.26 8.97
N PHE A 335 -10.22 -2.00 9.54
CA PHE A 335 -9.13 -2.99 9.64
C PHE A 335 -9.47 -4.16 10.56
N THR A 336 -10.32 -3.95 11.58
CA THR A 336 -10.85 -5.03 12.42
C THR A 336 -11.66 -6.02 11.59
N THR A 337 -12.63 -5.53 10.81
CA THR A 337 -13.45 -6.35 9.90
C THR A 337 -12.56 -7.08 8.89
N PHE A 338 -11.61 -6.38 8.28
CA PHE A 338 -10.66 -6.96 7.33
C PHE A 338 -9.79 -8.08 7.92
N PHE A 339 -9.31 -7.88 9.15
CA PHE A 339 -8.54 -8.88 9.86
C PHE A 339 -9.37 -10.13 10.13
N LEU A 340 -10.61 -9.96 10.62
CA LEU A 340 -11.51 -11.06 10.91
C LEU A 340 -11.82 -11.86 9.64
N SER A 341 -12.15 -11.18 8.54
CA SER A 341 -12.43 -11.84 7.26
C SER A 341 -11.22 -12.65 6.76
N SER A 342 -10.01 -12.09 6.89
CA SER A 342 -8.76 -12.78 6.50
C SER A 342 -8.38 -13.96 7.40
N ASN A 343 -8.84 -13.95 8.66
CA ASN A 343 -8.46 -14.93 9.69
C ASN A 343 -9.62 -15.87 10.07
N GLY A 344 -10.49 -16.20 9.10
CA GLY A 344 -11.56 -17.19 9.29
C GLY A 344 -12.61 -16.77 10.33
N ASN A 345 -12.92 -15.48 10.38
CA ASN A 345 -13.86 -14.84 11.31
C ASN A 345 -13.48 -15.03 12.79
N LYS A 346 -12.18 -14.97 13.12
CA LYS A 346 -11.66 -15.14 14.48
C LYS A 346 -10.56 -14.13 14.78
N PHE A 347 -10.47 -13.73 16.04
CA PHE A 347 -9.29 -13.03 16.53
C PHE A 347 -8.09 -14.00 16.66
N HIS A 348 -6.86 -13.48 16.51
CA HIS A 348 -5.67 -14.27 16.79
C HIS A 348 -5.50 -14.51 18.29
N HIS A 349 -4.66 -15.51 18.61
CA HIS A 349 -4.19 -15.77 19.96
C HIS A 349 -3.74 -14.45 20.65
N PRO A 350 -4.15 -14.16 21.91
CA PRO A 350 -3.84 -12.90 22.59
C PRO A 350 -2.34 -12.55 22.59
N ASN A 351 -1.47 -13.56 22.72
CA ASN A 351 -0.01 -13.40 22.61
C ASN A 351 0.54 -12.96 21.24
N ARG A 352 -0.25 -13.08 20.16
CA ARG A 352 0.13 -12.74 18.79
C ARG A 352 -0.58 -11.49 18.27
N THR A 353 -1.64 -11.05 18.95
CA THR A 353 -2.35 -9.81 18.63
C THR A 353 -1.61 -8.60 19.20
N PHE A 354 -1.71 -7.46 18.50
CA PHE A 354 -1.09 -6.23 18.95
C PHE A 354 -1.64 -5.79 20.30
N SER A 355 -0.79 -5.85 21.32
CA SER A 355 -1.14 -5.55 22.72
C SER A 355 -0.44 -4.30 23.26
N GLY A 356 0.79 -4.01 22.83
CA GLY A 356 1.53 -2.82 23.27
C GLY A 356 2.83 -2.60 22.50
N ILE A 357 3.28 -1.35 22.46
CA ILE A 357 4.45 -0.91 21.68
C ILE A 357 5.73 -1.58 22.18
N THR A 358 5.97 -1.58 23.49
CA THR A 358 7.14 -2.22 24.13
C THR A 358 7.25 -3.70 23.76
N ARG A 359 6.13 -4.42 23.76
CA ARG A 359 6.09 -5.84 23.37
C ARG A 359 6.42 -6.01 21.90
N SER A 360 5.82 -5.21 21.01
CA SER A 360 6.10 -5.26 19.57
C SER A 360 7.57 -4.98 19.28
N TRP A 361 8.16 -3.95 19.88
CA TRP A 361 9.58 -3.64 19.74
C TRP A 361 10.46 -4.80 20.22
N ARG A 362 10.19 -5.35 21.40
CA ARG A 362 10.94 -6.51 21.93
C ARG A 362 10.83 -7.74 21.02
N HIS A 363 9.66 -8.02 20.46
CA HIS A 363 9.49 -9.09 19.47
C HIS A 363 10.32 -8.83 18.21
N CYS A 364 10.27 -7.62 17.63
CA CYS A 364 11.08 -7.21 16.49
C CYS A 364 12.59 -7.33 16.73
N GLN A 365 13.07 -7.39 17.99
CA GLN A 365 14.49 -7.51 18.35
C GLN A 365 14.93 -8.95 18.66
N ARG A 366 13.99 -9.85 18.98
CA ARG A 366 14.28 -11.18 19.53
C ARG A 366 13.81 -12.32 18.64
N ASP A 367 12.63 -12.21 18.05
CA ASP A 367 12.09 -13.25 17.18
C ASP A 367 12.87 -13.24 15.86
N THR A 368 13.37 -14.40 15.43
CA THR A 368 14.09 -14.57 14.16
C THR A 368 13.16 -14.47 12.95
N SER A 369 11.85 -14.58 13.18
CA SER A 369 10.80 -14.45 12.19
C SER A 369 10.06 -13.11 12.24
N ASP A 370 10.52 -12.14 13.03
CA ASP A 370 9.93 -10.80 13.10
C ASP A 370 11.00 -9.73 12.84
N VAL A 371 10.99 -9.21 11.62
CA VAL A 371 11.86 -8.10 11.17
C VAL A 371 11.07 -6.86 10.75
N LYS A 372 9.82 -6.74 11.22
CA LYS A 372 8.92 -5.61 10.90
C LYS A 372 9.37 -4.28 11.46
#